data_AF-A0A842LVQ1-F1
#
_entry.id   AF-A0A842LVQ1-F1
#
_cell.length_a   1.000
_cell.length_b   1.000
_cell.length_c   1.000
_cell.angle_alpha   90.00
_cell.angle_beta   90.00
_cell.angle_gamma   90.00
#
_symmetry.space_group_name_H-M   'P 1'
#
loop_
_entity.id
_entity.type
_entity.pdbx_description
1 polymer ?
#
loop_
_entity_poly.entity_id
_entity_poly.type
_entity_poly.pdbx_seq_one_letter_code
_entity_poly.pdbx_strand_id
1 'polypeptide(L)'
;MYKKMKLLSERDYWQIKRYSRSAFESIGSENYRQRLVYKLLNTARVNNQSDFFSFLLRTLNSRKGDENVRKLCRKLEWVYPLSPENFEKVAYSIIIGIMAAGEGE
;
A
#
# COMPACT_ATOMS: atom_id res chain seq x y z
N MET A 1 -9.31 17.79 -14.40
CA MET A 1 -10.40 17.28 -13.54
C MET A 1 -9.86 17.02 -12.15
N TYR A 2 -10.35 17.71 -11.12
CA TYR A 2 -10.00 17.39 -9.73
C TYR A 2 -10.83 16.17 -9.28
N LYS A 3 -10.19 15.06 -8.95
CA LYS A 3 -10.87 13.92 -8.32
C LYS A 3 -11.32 14.36 -6.91
N LYS A 4 -12.62 14.25 -6.62
CA LYS A 4 -13.14 14.44 -5.26
C LYS A 4 -12.60 13.33 -4.35
N MET A 5 -12.22 13.71 -3.12
CA MET A 5 -11.89 12.75 -2.07
C MET A 5 -13.06 11.79 -1.82
N LYS A 6 -12.72 10.52 -1.59
CA LYS A 6 -13.70 9.48 -1.29
C LYS A 6 -13.89 9.33 0.21
N LEU A 7 -15.13 9.04 0.60
CA LEU A 7 -15.43 8.50 1.93
C LEU A 7 -15.01 7.03 1.93
N LEU A 8 -14.09 6.68 2.82
CA LEU A 8 -13.54 5.33 2.93
C LEU A 8 -14.23 4.59 4.09
N SER A 9 -14.59 3.34 3.83
CA SER A 9 -15.17 2.42 4.79
C SER A 9 -14.11 1.44 5.31
N GLU A 10 -14.44 0.71 6.39
CA GLU A 10 -13.59 -0.38 6.90
C GLU A 10 -13.28 -1.44 5.85
N ARG A 11 -14.25 -1.72 4.97
CA ARG A 11 -14.08 -2.65 3.85
C ARG A 11 -12.98 -2.19 2.88
N ASP A 12 -12.81 -0.89 2.69
CA ASP A 12 -11.77 -0.34 1.82
C ASP A 12 -10.37 -0.58 2.40
N TYR A 13 -10.18 -0.31 3.69
CA TYR A 13 -8.94 -0.57 4.41
C TYR A 13 -8.60 -2.06 4.43
N TRP A 14 -9.59 -2.91 4.69
CA TRP A 14 -9.41 -4.36 4.63
C TRP A 14 -9.01 -4.85 3.24
N GLN A 15 -9.64 -4.34 2.18
CA GLN A 15 -9.27 -4.67 0.80
C GLN A 15 -7.84 -4.24 0.47
N ILE A 16 -7.44 -3.04 0.90
CA ILE A 16 -6.07 -2.54 0.71
C ILE A 16 -5.07 -3.47 1.41
N LYS A 17 -5.30 -3.80 2.69
CA LYS A 17 -4.46 -4.74 3.44
C LYS A 17 -4.34 -6.09 2.71
N ARG A 18 -5.47 -6.67 2.29
CA ARG A 18 -5.51 -7.95 1.58
C ARG A 18 -4.74 -7.90 0.26
N TYR A 19 -4.96 -6.87 -0.56
CA TYR A 19 -4.27 -6.74 -1.85
C TYR A 19 -2.79 -6.45 -1.67
N SER A 20 -2.39 -5.72 -0.63
CA SER A 20 -0.98 -5.56 -0.25
C SER A 20 -0.34 -6.89 0.13
N ARG A 21 -0.99 -7.73 0.94
CA ARG A 21 -0.48 -9.09 1.25
C ARG A 21 -0.24 -9.88 -0.05
N SER A 22 -1.27 -10.05 -0.86
CA SER A 22 -1.18 -10.85 -2.09
C SER A 22 -0.21 -10.31 -3.13
N ALA A 23 -0.04 -8.98 -3.22
CA ALA A 23 0.97 -8.39 -4.10
C ALA A 23 2.39 -8.65 -3.60
N PHE A 24 2.60 -8.63 -2.29
CA PHE A 24 3.93 -8.77 -1.68
C PHE A 24 4.34 -10.21 -1.38
N GLU A 25 3.45 -11.19 -1.53
CA GLU A 25 3.81 -12.62 -1.58
C GLU A 25 4.80 -12.93 -2.71
N SER A 26 4.65 -12.28 -3.87
CA SER A 26 5.51 -12.48 -5.06
C SER A 26 6.64 -11.44 -5.21
N ILE A 27 6.72 -10.47 -4.28
CA ILE A 27 7.66 -9.34 -4.33
C ILE A 27 8.70 -9.42 -3.19
N GLY A 28 9.96 -9.49 -3.59
CA GLY A 28 11.12 -9.35 -2.71
C GLY A 28 11.30 -10.50 -1.73
N SER A 29 12.49 -10.55 -1.12
CA SER A 29 12.73 -11.39 0.05
C SER A 29 12.11 -10.76 1.30
N GLU A 30 12.01 -11.53 2.39
CA GLU A 30 11.57 -11.02 3.69
C GLU A 30 12.39 -9.79 4.13
N ASN A 31 13.73 -9.87 4.07
CA ASN A 31 14.63 -8.76 4.37
C ASN A 31 14.39 -7.52 3.49
N TYR A 32 13.95 -7.71 2.23
CA TYR A 32 13.57 -6.58 1.38
C TYR A 32 12.26 -5.95 1.87
N ARG A 33 11.24 -6.77 2.19
CA ARG A 33 9.95 -6.32 2.70
C ARG A 33 10.09 -5.57 4.03
N GLN A 34 10.88 -6.09 4.97
CA GLN A 34 11.16 -5.42 6.25
C GLN A 34 11.78 -4.02 6.06
N ARG A 35 12.78 -3.90 5.17
CA ARG A 35 13.39 -2.60 4.85
C ARG A 35 12.41 -1.63 4.20
N LEU A 36 11.52 -2.12 3.34
CA LEU A 36 10.46 -1.31 2.75
C LEU A 36 9.47 -0.84 3.82
N VAL A 37 8.99 -1.75 4.68
CA VAL A 37 8.08 -1.44 5.79
C VAL A 37 8.67 -0.33 6.67
N TYR A 38 9.96 -0.42 7.03
CA TYR A 38 10.62 0.63 7.81
C TYR A 38 10.58 2.01 7.12
N LYS A 39 10.81 2.07 5.79
CA LYS A 39 10.71 3.33 5.03
C LYS A 39 9.27 3.85 4.98
N LEU A 40 8.31 2.96 4.76
CA LEU A 40 6.89 3.31 4.70
C LEU A 40 6.36 3.80 6.06
N LEU A 41 6.74 3.17 7.17
CA LEU A 41 6.40 3.62 8.52
C LEU A 41 6.94 5.02 8.79
N ASN A 42 8.21 5.27 8.47
CA ASN A 42 8.82 6.58 8.70
C ASN A 42 8.16 7.70 7.89
N THR A 43 7.80 7.43 6.63
CA THR A 43 7.10 8.41 5.78
C THR A 43 5.64 8.61 6.20
N ALA A 44 4.95 7.54 6.60
CA ALA A 44 3.59 7.61 7.13
C ALA A 44 3.52 8.44 8.42
N ARG A 45 4.46 8.24 9.35
CA ARG A 45 4.53 8.94 10.64
C ARG A 45 4.63 10.46 10.51
N VAL A 46 5.26 10.95 9.45
CA VAL A 46 5.40 12.39 9.17
C VAL A 46 4.40 12.87 8.11
N ASN A 47 3.40 12.05 7.78
CA ASN A 47 2.35 12.34 6.80
C ASN A 47 2.88 12.73 5.39
N ASN A 48 4.05 12.20 5.01
CA ASN A 48 4.66 12.46 3.71
C ASN A 48 4.11 11.47 2.66
N GLN A 49 2.93 11.80 2.12
CA GLN A 49 2.24 10.96 1.14
C GLN A 49 3.03 10.76 -0.16
N SER A 50 3.72 11.81 -0.61
CA SER A 50 4.48 11.80 -1.86
C SER A 50 5.58 10.74 -1.82
N ASP A 51 6.42 10.79 -0.78
CA ASP A 51 7.51 9.82 -0.64
C ASP A 51 7.00 8.41 -0.34
N PHE A 52 5.94 8.30 0.46
CA PHE A 52 5.28 7.02 0.73
C PHE A 52 4.86 6.32 -0.57
N PHE A 53 4.09 7.00 -1.42
CA PHE A 53 3.64 6.42 -2.69
C PHE A 53 4.79 6.26 -3.68
N SER A 54 5.78 7.14 -3.69
CA SER A 54 6.98 6.99 -4.52
C SER A 54 7.72 5.69 -4.21
N PHE A 55 7.97 5.38 -2.93
CA PHE A 55 8.60 4.13 -2.53
C PHE A 55 7.74 2.92 -2.87
N LEU A 56 6.45 2.95 -2.53
CA LEU A 56 5.53 1.85 -2.79
C LEU A 56 5.40 1.54 -4.28
N LEU A 57 5.12 2.55 -5.11
CA LEU A 57 4.90 2.38 -6.55
C LEU A 57 6.18 1.93 -7.26
N ARG A 58 7.35 2.41 -6.83
CA ARG A 58 8.64 1.93 -7.38
C ARG A 58 8.82 0.43 -7.14
N THR A 59 8.47 -0.05 -5.94
CA THR A 59 8.51 -1.49 -5.65
C THR A 59 7.48 -2.26 -6.49
N LEU A 60 6.23 -1.81 -6.55
CA LEU A 60 5.17 -2.48 -7.32
C LEU A 60 5.49 -2.54 -8.82
N ASN A 61 6.14 -1.52 -9.37
CA ASN A 61 6.55 -1.47 -10.77
C ASN A 61 7.50 -2.61 -11.17
N SER A 62 8.25 -3.21 -10.23
CA SER A 62 9.08 -4.40 -10.51
C SER A 62 8.27 -5.62 -10.97
N ARG A 63 6.96 -5.63 -10.71
CA ARG A 63 6.01 -6.69 -11.06
C ARG A 63 4.76 -6.14 -11.78
N LYS A 64 4.91 -5.12 -12.63
CA LYS A 64 3.78 -4.45 -13.33
C LYS A 64 2.81 -5.38 -14.09
N GLY A 65 3.26 -6.57 -14.50
CA GLY A 65 2.44 -7.59 -15.16
C GLY A 65 1.58 -8.45 -14.23
N ASP A 66 1.88 -8.47 -12.93
CA ASP A 66 1.23 -9.32 -11.92
C ASP A 66 -0.19 -8.82 -11.61
N GLU A 67 -1.16 -9.74 -11.61
CA GLU A 67 -2.56 -9.40 -11.40
C GLU A 67 -2.85 -8.92 -9.97
N ASN A 68 -2.15 -9.44 -8.96
CA ASN A 68 -2.29 -8.97 -7.58
C ASN A 68 -1.76 -7.55 -7.42
N VAL A 69 -0.64 -7.23 -8.09
CA VAL A 69 -0.12 -5.86 -8.16
C VAL A 69 -1.12 -4.92 -8.84
N ARG A 70 -1.70 -5.33 -9.96
CA ARG A 70 -2.72 -4.53 -10.67
C ARG A 70 -3.96 -4.28 -9.82
N LYS A 71 -4.44 -5.28 -9.08
CA LYS A 71 -5.57 -5.13 -8.14
C LYS A 71 -5.28 -4.10 -7.06
N LEU A 72 -4.09 -4.15 -6.45
CA LEU A 72 -3.66 -3.14 -5.48
C LEU A 72 -3.61 -1.75 -6.12
N CYS A 73 -2.92 -1.59 -7.25
CA CYS A 73 -2.80 -0.31 -7.94
C CYS A 73 -4.17 0.31 -8.30
N ARG A 74 -5.11 -0.49 -8.82
CA ARG A 74 -6.48 -0.03 -9.13
C ARG A 74 -7.20 0.45 -7.87
N LYS A 75 -7.04 -0.27 -6.74
CA LYS A 75 -7.64 0.15 -5.47
C LYS A 75 -7.05 1.46 -4.96
N LEU A 76 -5.73 1.61 -5.05
CA LEU A 76 -5.03 2.84 -4.66
C LEU A 76 -5.43 4.04 -5.54
N GLU A 77 -5.56 3.83 -6.85
CA GLU A 77 -6.03 4.85 -7.78
C GLU A 77 -7.47 5.30 -7.49
N TRP A 78 -8.34 4.37 -7.06
CA TRP A 78 -9.72 4.66 -6.71
C TRP A 78 -9.85 5.46 -5.41
N VAL A 79 -9.02 5.19 -4.40
CA VAL A 79 -9.06 5.95 -3.13
C VAL A 79 -8.39 7.31 -3.23
N TYR A 80 -7.52 7.53 -4.22
CA TYR A 80 -6.81 8.80 -4.38
C TYR A 80 -7.72 9.91 -4.97
N PRO A 81 -7.63 11.17 -4.48
CA PRO A 81 -6.72 11.70 -3.47
C PRO A 81 -7.16 11.45 -2.01
N LEU A 82 -6.19 11.47 -1.08
CA LEU A 82 -6.38 11.19 0.34
C LEU A 82 -6.15 12.43 1.21
N SER A 83 -7.00 12.64 2.23
CA SER A 83 -6.67 13.53 3.35
C SER A 83 -5.53 12.95 4.19
N PRO A 84 -4.85 13.76 5.02
CA PRO A 84 -3.94 13.29 6.06
C PRO A 84 -4.48 12.10 6.87
N GLU A 85 -5.71 12.21 7.38
CA GLU A 85 -6.32 11.16 8.22
C GLU A 85 -6.56 9.86 7.45
N ASN A 86 -7.10 9.95 6.23
CA ASN A 86 -7.32 8.76 5.40
C ASN A 86 -6.00 8.17 4.91
N PHE A 87 -5.00 9.01 4.66
CA PHE A 87 -3.67 8.55 4.28
C PHE A 87 -3.05 7.68 5.37
N GLU A 88 -3.10 8.11 6.62
CA GLU A 88 -2.56 7.33 7.74
C GLU A 88 -3.19 5.93 7.79
N LYS A 89 -4.53 5.85 7.73
CA LYS A 89 -5.28 4.57 7.73
C LYS A 89 -4.96 3.69 6.52
N VAL A 90 -4.86 4.28 5.32
CA VAL A 90 -4.45 3.58 4.09
C VAL A 90 -3.01 3.08 4.20
N ALA A 91 -2.09 3.92 4.68
CA ALA A 91 -0.67 3.61 4.82
C ALA A 91 -0.46 2.43 5.78
N TYR A 92 -1.08 2.45 6.95
CA TYR A 92 -1.01 1.33 7.89
C TYR A 92 -1.64 0.05 7.33
N SER A 93 -2.75 0.15 6.60
CA SER A 93 -3.36 -1.01 5.93
C SER A 93 -2.39 -1.67 4.95
N ILE A 94 -1.67 -0.86 4.15
CA ILE A 94 -0.63 -1.34 3.23
C ILE A 94 0.51 -2.00 3.98
N ILE A 95 1.04 -1.33 5.02
CA ILE A 95 2.19 -1.80 5.80
C ILE A 95 1.87 -3.15 6.46
N ILE A 96 0.72 -3.27 7.12
CA ILE A 96 0.29 -4.52 7.75
C ILE A 96 0.13 -5.62 6.70
N GLY A 97 -0.39 -5.28 5.51
CA GLY A 97 -0.47 -6.23 4.40
C GLY A 97 0.91 -6.73 3.96
N ILE A 98 1.89 -5.84 3.83
CA ILE A 98 3.27 -6.20 3.47
C ILE A 98 3.92 -7.08 4.55
N MET A 99 3.70 -6.78 5.83
CA MET A 99 4.22 -7.57 6.94
C MET A 99 3.63 -8.99 6.96
N ALA A 100 2.33 -9.12 6.72
CA ALA A 100 1.64 -10.41 6.64
C ALA A 100 1.98 -11.23 5.38
N ALA A 101 2.79 -10.69 4.46
CA ALA A 101 3.20 -11.39 3.24
C ALA A 101 4.37 -12.35 3.56
N GLY A 102 4.14 -13.65 3.38
CA GLY A 102 5.11 -14.70 3.67
C GLY A 102 4.98 -15.31 5.07
N GLU A 103 4.14 -14.73 5.94
CA GLU A 103 3.58 -15.46 7.07
C GLU A 103 2.51 -16.40 6.50
N GLY A 104 2.87 -17.69 6.37
CA GLY A 104 1.89 -18.74 6.08
C GLY A 104 0.81 -18.75 7.17
N GLU A 105 -0.42 -19.08 6.79
CA GLU A 105 -1.46 -19.44 7.76
C GLU A 105 -1.12 -20.76 8.46
#